data_AF-B0SMD6-F1
#
_entry.id   AF-B0SMD6-F1
#
_cell.length_a   1.000
_cell.length_b   1.000
_cell.length_c   1.000
_cell.angle_alpha   90.00
_cell.angle_beta   90.00
_cell.angle_gamma   90.00
#
_symmetry.space_group_name_H-M   'P 1'
#
loop_
_entity.id
_entity.type
_entity.pdbx_description
1 polymer ?
#
loop_
_entity_poly.entity_id
_entity_poly.type
_entity_poly.pdbx_seq_one_letter_code
_entity_poly.pdbx_strand_id
1 'polypeptide(L)'
;MFTGITNALCSFSMKTLLPFLLLAAFGCSQLVWRDSQLTDEISPSNDPNINLVLTVHYQEKDSWNPLNGTTDKRNYKSKIKLIENAGTGGKVLREWDLPSWSLGDGIFYHTKSNTLFVLYGKDDEYGTLNQTLSIYPEVGGAFSYPATPEKKIIFQMAPSPNGNLVALITANPTKEDEFTEFELSILQTKDKKVQSFPLSFWTALPLYGIRWAEDGNKLYVRTPDRILVWNGTELVETKSFPDCFTISTNFGKWAYESATLTEGGNVVLGKKLPTPKQITNIDQIKLCR
;
A
#
# COMPACT_ATOMS: atom_id res chain seq x y z
N MET A 1 -33.30 -69.99 40.59
CA MET A 1 -33.85 -69.81 39.23
C MET A 1 -33.87 -68.32 38.94
N PHE A 2 -32.91 -67.83 38.15
CA PHE A 2 -32.97 -66.49 37.55
C PHE A 2 -32.91 -66.70 36.04
N THR A 3 -33.99 -66.38 35.34
CA THR A 3 -34.07 -66.42 33.88
C THR A 3 -34.00 -65.01 33.32
N GLY A 4 -33.22 -64.87 32.25
CA GLY A 4 -32.56 -63.64 31.86
C GLY A 4 -33.41 -62.60 31.13
N ILE A 5 -32.89 -61.38 31.18
CA ILE A 5 -33.36 -60.22 30.42
C ILE A 5 -32.67 -60.26 29.05
N THR A 6 -33.44 -60.43 27.98
CA THR A 6 -32.97 -60.33 26.61
C THR A 6 -32.96 -58.87 26.17
N ASN A 7 -31.75 -58.31 26.01
CA ASN A 7 -31.54 -57.02 25.36
C ASN A 7 -31.78 -57.18 23.84
N ALA A 8 -32.85 -56.55 23.34
CA ALA A 8 -33.05 -56.37 21.91
C ALA A 8 -32.10 -55.28 21.40
N LEU A 9 -30.92 -55.68 20.95
CA LEU A 9 -30.03 -54.85 20.16
C LEU A 9 -30.69 -54.61 18.79
N CYS A 10 -31.29 -53.42 18.61
CA CYS A 10 -31.62 -52.91 17.28
C CYS A 10 -30.32 -52.79 16.49
N SER A 11 -30.07 -53.74 15.59
CA SER A 11 -29.00 -53.65 14.61
C SER A 11 -29.35 -52.57 13.59
N PHE A 12 -28.94 -51.32 13.86
CA PHE A 12 -28.85 -50.34 12.78
C PHE A 12 -27.82 -50.83 11.78
N SER A 13 -28.23 -50.99 10.52
CA SER A 13 -27.36 -51.44 9.44
C SER A 13 -26.15 -50.52 9.34
N MET A 14 -24.96 -51.05 9.66
CA MET A 14 -23.68 -50.34 9.62
C MET A 14 -23.34 -49.76 8.22
N LYS A 15 -24.10 -50.17 7.18
CA LYS A 15 -23.98 -49.71 5.79
C LYS A 15 -24.53 -48.30 5.56
N THR A 16 -25.39 -47.76 6.42
CA THR A 16 -25.96 -46.41 6.29
C THR A 16 -25.22 -45.35 7.11
N LEU A 17 -24.43 -45.75 8.12
CA LEU A 17 -23.65 -44.80 8.94
C LEU A 17 -22.36 -44.35 8.25
N LEU A 18 -21.70 -45.24 7.51
CA LEU A 18 -20.42 -44.96 6.83
C LEU A 18 -20.49 -43.80 5.80
N PRO A 19 -21.53 -43.69 4.94
CA PRO A 19 -21.62 -42.55 4.01
C PRO A 19 -21.92 -41.22 4.73
N PHE A 20 -22.68 -41.21 5.82
CA PHE A 20 -22.92 -40.00 6.62
C PHE A 20 -21.68 -39.54 7.38
N LEU A 21 -20.87 -40.47 7.89
CA LEU A 21 -19.62 -40.16 8.57
C LEU A 21 -18.54 -39.69 7.58
N LEU A 22 -18.53 -40.19 6.34
CA LEU A 22 -17.67 -39.69 5.27
C LEU A 22 -18.12 -38.31 4.76
N LEU A 23 -19.43 -38.04 4.64
CA LEU A 23 -19.92 -36.70 4.32
C LEU A 23 -19.62 -35.68 5.45
N ALA A 24 -19.70 -36.09 6.71
CA ALA A 24 -19.35 -35.22 7.85
C ALA A 24 -17.83 -35.04 8.04
N ALA A 25 -17.01 -36.03 7.67
CA ALA A 25 -15.55 -35.93 7.74
C ALA A 25 -14.92 -35.13 6.60
N PHE A 26 -15.62 -34.96 5.46
CA PHE A 26 -15.10 -34.27 4.26
C PHE A 26 -15.90 -33.03 3.81
N GLY A 27 -17.06 -32.73 4.39
CA GLY A 27 -17.97 -31.71 3.85
C GLY A 27 -18.41 -30.70 4.90
N CYS A 28 -17.84 -29.49 4.85
CA CYS A 28 -18.52 -28.18 5.02
C CYS A 28 -17.56 -27.07 5.49
N SER A 29 -16.47 -27.40 6.19
CA SER A 29 -15.59 -26.34 6.70
C SER A 29 -14.76 -25.68 5.60
N GLN A 30 -14.45 -26.37 4.50
CA GLN A 30 -13.52 -25.87 3.46
C GLN A 30 -14.18 -25.03 2.34
N LEU A 31 -15.47 -24.69 2.43
CA LEU A 31 -16.19 -24.01 1.33
C LEU A 31 -16.88 -22.69 1.73
N VAL A 32 -16.72 -22.25 2.98
CA VAL A 32 -17.35 -21.03 3.48
C VAL A 32 -16.35 -19.88 3.42
N TRP A 33 -16.81 -18.72 2.95
CA TRP A 33 -16.03 -17.48 3.04
C TRP A 33 -15.85 -17.08 4.50
N ARG A 34 -14.61 -16.89 4.91
CA ARG A 34 -14.25 -16.47 6.26
C ARG A 34 -13.59 -15.11 6.19
N ASP A 35 -13.89 -14.26 7.17
CA ASP A 35 -13.21 -12.98 7.30
C ASP A 35 -11.78 -13.23 7.81
N SER A 36 -10.83 -12.55 7.18
CA SER A 36 -9.40 -12.64 7.45
C SER A 36 -8.78 -11.24 7.34
N GLN A 37 -7.52 -11.11 7.75
CA GLN A 37 -6.79 -9.86 7.64
C GLN A 37 -5.31 -10.10 7.37
N LEU A 38 -4.69 -9.16 6.66
CA LEU A 38 -3.24 -9.11 6.53
C LEU A 38 -2.62 -8.58 7.82
N THR A 39 -1.33 -8.88 8.00
CA THR A 39 -0.52 -8.29 9.07
C THR A 39 -0.55 -6.77 8.95
N ASP A 40 -0.65 -6.09 10.10
CA ASP A 40 -0.62 -4.63 10.15
C ASP A 40 0.68 -4.09 9.54
N GLU A 41 0.53 -3.10 8.67
CA GLU A 41 1.65 -2.38 8.08
C GLU A 41 1.74 -0.98 8.67
N ILE A 42 2.97 -0.54 8.96
CA ILE A 42 3.21 0.75 9.59
C ILE A 42 3.85 1.69 8.59
N SER A 43 3.33 2.91 8.52
CA SER A 43 3.86 3.99 7.70
C SER A 43 4.13 5.22 8.59
N PRO A 44 5.39 5.41 9.03
CA PRO A 44 5.76 6.54 9.89
C PRO A 44 5.49 7.88 9.24
N SER A 45 5.02 8.87 10.00
CA SER A 45 4.88 10.23 9.49
C SER A 45 6.21 10.98 9.50
N ASN A 46 6.20 12.27 9.14
CA ASN A 46 7.36 13.15 9.33
C ASN A 46 7.64 13.47 10.83
N ASP A 47 6.75 13.10 11.75
CA ASP A 47 6.97 13.09 13.20
C ASP A 47 7.14 11.64 13.68
N PRO A 48 8.24 11.27 14.36
CA PRO A 48 8.47 9.89 14.82
C PRO A 48 7.44 9.40 15.86
N ASN A 49 6.74 10.30 16.55
CA ASN A 49 5.73 9.92 17.53
C ASN A 49 4.35 9.69 16.91
N ILE A 50 4.14 10.09 15.65
CA ILE A 50 2.85 9.97 14.96
C ILE A 50 3.02 9.04 13.77
N ASN A 51 2.25 7.96 13.72
CA ASN A 51 2.43 6.88 12.75
C ASN A 51 1.08 6.44 12.18
N LEU A 52 1.06 6.02 10.92
CA LEU A 52 -0.08 5.31 10.37
C LEU A 52 0.06 3.81 10.60
N VAL A 53 -1.06 3.17 10.95
CA VAL A 53 -1.21 1.72 10.96
C VAL A 53 -2.30 1.35 9.95
N LEU A 54 -1.94 0.51 8.99
CA LEU A 54 -2.83 -0.02 7.96
C LEU A 54 -3.17 -1.47 8.28
N THR A 55 -4.46 -1.76 8.38
CA THR A 55 -4.99 -3.12 8.45
C THR A 55 -5.82 -3.36 7.19
N VAL A 56 -5.56 -4.47 6.47
CA VAL A 56 -6.34 -4.87 5.31
C VAL A 56 -7.15 -6.10 5.65
N HIS A 57 -8.47 -5.95 5.67
CA HIS A 57 -9.43 -7.04 5.85
C HIS A 57 -9.84 -7.59 4.49
N TYR A 58 -10.12 -8.88 4.42
CA TYR A 58 -10.63 -9.54 3.24
C TYR A 58 -11.38 -10.81 3.62
N GLN A 59 -12.05 -11.41 2.65
CA GLN A 59 -12.67 -12.71 2.79
C GLN A 59 -11.86 -13.75 2.05
N GLU A 60 -11.66 -14.90 2.67
CA GLU A 60 -10.92 -16.00 2.08
C GLU A 60 -11.69 -17.31 2.13
N LYS A 61 -11.47 -18.14 1.13
CA LYS A 61 -12.11 -19.45 1.01
C LYS A 61 -11.12 -20.40 0.37
N ASP A 62 -10.89 -21.52 1.05
CA ASP A 62 -9.99 -22.55 0.54
C ASP A 62 -10.59 -23.21 -0.71
N SER A 63 -9.71 -23.62 -1.62
CA SER A 63 -10.13 -24.41 -2.79
C SER A 63 -10.69 -25.75 -2.33
N TRP A 64 -11.76 -26.18 -3.01
CA TRP A 64 -12.33 -27.52 -2.80
C TRP A 64 -11.33 -28.64 -3.14
N ASN A 65 -10.33 -28.34 -3.98
CA ASN A 65 -9.29 -29.28 -4.37
C ASN A 65 -8.09 -29.13 -3.41
N PRO A 66 -7.90 -30.07 -2.45
CA PRO A 66 -6.81 -30.00 -1.47
C PRO A 66 -5.41 -30.12 -2.12
N LEU A 67 -5.33 -30.53 -3.39
CA LEU A 67 -4.06 -30.61 -4.13
C LEU A 67 -3.69 -29.29 -4.82
N ASN A 68 -4.63 -28.34 -4.97
CA ASN A 68 -4.35 -27.08 -5.64
C ASN A 68 -3.90 -25.96 -4.70
N GLY A 69 -4.09 -26.07 -3.38
CA GLY A 69 -3.53 -25.14 -2.39
C GLY A 69 -3.85 -23.64 -2.58
N THR A 70 -4.68 -23.27 -3.56
CA THR A 70 -5.02 -21.89 -3.88
C THR A 70 -6.19 -21.45 -3.00
N THR A 71 -5.97 -20.44 -2.18
CA THR A 71 -7.03 -19.76 -1.42
C THR A 71 -7.59 -18.62 -2.27
N ASP A 72 -8.89 -18.63 -2.52
CA ASP A 72 -9.58 -17.51 -3.18
C ASP A 72 -9.70 -16.36 -2.17
N LYS A 73 -9.47 -15.13 -2.61
CA LYS A 73 -9.61 -13.92 -1.79
C LYS A 73 -10.49 -12.87 -2.47
N ARG A 74 -11.30 -12.16 -1.69
CA ARG A 74 -12.21 -11.10 -2.18
C ARG A 74 -12.64 -10.12 -1.08
N ASN A 75 -13.42 -9.12 -1.45
CA ASN A 75 -14.03 -8.10 -0.60
C ASN A 75 -13.02 -7.38 0.29
N TYR A 76 -11.92 -6.94 -0.31
CA TYR A 76 -10.89 -6.21 0.41
C TYR A 76 -11.41 -4.88 0.96
N LYS A 77 -11.03 -4.57 2.20
CA LYS A 77 -11.32 -3.30 2.88
C LYS A 77 -10.12 -2.91 3.72
N SER A 78 -9.69 -1.66 3.62
CA SER A 78 -8.57 -1.15 4.40
C SER A 78 -9.05 -0.22 5.51
N LYS A 79 -8.48 -0.39 6.70
CA LYS A 79 -8.60 0.54 7.82
C LYS A 79 -7.26 1.18 8.07
N ILE A 80 -7.22 2.51 8.11
CA ILE A 80 -6.03 3.29 8.43
C ILE A 80 -6.27 3.97 9.76
N LYS A 81 -5.35 3.80 10.71
CA LYS A 81 -5.36 4.49 12.01
C LYS A 81 -4.16 5.42 12.10
N LEU A 82 -4.40 6.66 12.52
CA LEU A 82 -3.34 7.58 12.94
C LEU A 82 -3.11 7.38 14.43
N ILE A 83 -1.92 6.93 14.81
CA ILE A 83 -1.55 6.63 16.19
C ILE A 83 -0.48 7.61 16.66
N GLU A 84 -0.69 8.19 17.84
CA GLU A 84 0.31 8.94 18.59
C GLU A 84 0.85 8.06 19.72
N ASN A 85 2.17 7.92 19.78
CA ASN A 85 2.83 7.21 20.86
C ASN A 85 2.67 7.97 22.18
N ALA A 86 2.23 7.28 23.23
CA ALA A 86 2.11 7.86 24.57
C ALA A 86 2.60 6.90 25.66
N GLY A 87 2.88 7.45 26.84
CA GLY A 87 3.46 6.70 27.97
C GLY A 87 2.58 5.54 28.47
N THR A 88 1.27 5.60 28.25
CA THR A 88 0.31 4.57 28.65
C THR A 88 -0.12 3.65 27.50
N GLY A 89 0.47 3.80 26.32
CA GLY A 89 0.08 3.09 25.10
C GLY A 89 -0.29 4.04 23.95
N GLY A 90 -0.38 3.49 22.74
CA GLY A 90 -0.64 4.26 21.52
C GLY A 90 -2.07 4.79 21.52
N LYS A 91 -2.22 6.08 21.25
CA LYS A 91 -3.52 6.76 21.17
C LYS A 91 -3.93 6.91 19.71
N VAL A 92 -5.10 6.39 19.36
CA VAL A 92 -5.70 6.63 18.04
C VAL A 92 -6.22 8.06 17.98
N LEU A 93 -5.65 8.87 17.08
CA LEU A 93 -6.06 10.25 16.83
C LEU A 93 -7.17 10.35 15.78
N ARG A 94 -7.13 9.49 14.77
CA ARG A 94 -8.08 9.48 13.64
C ARG A 94 -8.10 8.10 12.99
N GLU A 95 -9.23 7.71 12.42
CA GLU A 95 -9.37 6.51 11.61
C GLU A 95 -10.00 6.84 10.25
N TRP A 96 -9.65 6.04 9.23
CA TRP A 96 -10.27 6.07 7.91
C TRP A 96 -10.61 4.65 7.48
N ASP A 97 -11.82 4.47 6.99
CA ASP A 97 -12.28 3.24 6.36
C ASP A 97 -12.29 3.42 4.84
N LEU A 98 -11.64 2.51 4.13
CA LEU A 98 -11.53 2.51 2.67
C LEU A 98 -12.25 1.30 2.10
N PRO A 99 -13.06 1.47 1.04
CA PRO A 99 -13.86 0.40 0.43
C PRO A 99 -13.05 -0.50 -0.52
N SER A 100 -11.72 -0.58 -0.37
CA SER A 100 -10.83 -1.46 -1.13
C SER A 100 -9.54 -1.69 -0.35
N TRP A 101 -8.60 -2.45 -0.92
CA TRP A 101 -7.26 -2.65 -0.40
C TRP A 101 -6.35 -1.44 -0.63
N SER A 102 -5.38 -1.27 0.27
CA SER A 102 -4.26 -0.35 0.17
C SER A 102 -2.98 -1.10 0.53
N LEU A 103 -1.84 -0.59 0.08
CA LEU A 103 -0.52 -1.11 0.47
C LEU A 103 0.15 -0.14 1.45
N GLY A 104 1.01 -0.65 2.34
CA GLY A 104 1.70 0.15 3.35
C GLY A 104 2.68 1.17 2.77
N ASP A 105 3.22 0.92 1.58
CA ASP A 105 4.02 1.90 0.81
C ASP A 105 3.16 2.83 -0.07
N GLY A 106 1.84 2.64 -0.06
CA GLY A 106 0.85 3.52 -0.71
C GLY A 106 0.20 4.53 0.24
N ILE A 107 0.52 4.50 1.54
CA ILE A 107 -0.07 5.40 2.54
C ILE A 107 0.96 6.32 3.18
N PHE A 108 0.61 7.59 3.31
CA PHE A 108 1.51 8.61 3.85
C PHE A 108 0.71 9.65 4.63
N TYR A 109 1.23 10.10 5.76
CA TYR A 109 0.64 11.19 6.52
C TYR A 109 1.68 12.25 6.82
N HIS A 110 1.32 13.50 6.56
CA HIS A 110 2.18 14.65 6.85
C HIS A 110 1.54 15.48 7.97
N THR A 111 2.21 15.57 9.13
CA THR A 111 1.67 16.12 10.37
C THR A 111 1.46 17.63 10.31
N LYS A 112 2.36 18.38 9.66
CA LYS A 112 2.25 19.85 9.60
C LYS A 112 1.12 20.34 8.69
N SER A 113 0.87 19.62 7.60
CA SER A 113 -0.26 19.92 6.70
C SER A 113 -1.53 19.17 7.09
N ASN A 114 -1.43 18.26 8.07
CA ASN A 114 -2.50 17.37 8.51
C ASN A 114 -3.21 16.68 7.32
N THR A 115 -2.40 16.12 6.41
CA THR A 115 -2.87 15.53 5.17
C THR A 115 -2.53 14.04 5.12
N LEU A 116 -3.54 13.21 4.89
CA LEU A 116 -3.36 11.80 4.53
C LEU A 116 -3.38 11.66 3.01
N PHE A 117 -2.43 10.89 2.49
CA PHE A 117 -2.36 10.46 1.10
C PHE A 117 -2.50 8.95 1.07
N VAL A 118 -3.40 8.44 0.23
CA VAL A 118 -3.71 7.02 0.15
C VAL A 118 -3.79 6.58 -1.31
N LEU A 119 -2.98 5.59 -1.68
CA LEU A 119 -3.10 4.86 -2.93
C LEU A 119 -3.84 3.54 -2.64
N TYR A 120 -5.04 3.38 -3.18
CA TYR A 120 -5.87 2.18 -2.96
C TYR A 120 -6.48 1.66 -4.26
N GLY A 121 -6.88 0.38 -4.26
CA GLY A 121 -7.43 -0.32 -5.42
C GLY A 121 -8.76 0.24 -5.91
N LYS A 122 -8.95 0.27 -7.23
CA LYS A 122 -10.25 0.56 -7.88
C LYS A 122 -11.11 -0.69 -8.04
N ASP A 123 -10.51 -1.86 -7.86
CA ASP A 123 -11.13 -3.18 -7.93
C ASP A 123 -10.76 -4.01 -6.69
N ASP A 124 -11.14 -5.28 -6.73
CA ASP A 124 -10.94 -6.25 -5.67
C ASP A 124 -9.71 -7.15 -5.91
N GLU A 125 -8.81 -6.73 -6.82
CA GLU A 125 -7.59 -7.46 -7.14
C GLU A 125 -6.40 -6.88 -6.38
N TYR A 126 -6.02 -7.54 -5.28
CA TYR A 126 -5.00 -7.03 -4.36
C TYR A 126 -3.63 -6.83 -5.04
N GLY A 127 -3.09 -5.62 -4.93
CA GLY A 127 -1.73 -5.29 -5.38
C GLY A 127 -1.61 -5.02 -6.88
N THR A 128 -2.70 -4.86 -7.61
CA THR A 128 -2.65 -4.49 -9.04
C THR A 128 -2.29 -3.02 -9.24
N LEU A 129 -2.01 -2.63 -10.49
CA LEU A 129 -1.77 -1.23 -10.84
C LEU A 129 -3.07 -0.41 -11.01
N ASN A 130 -4.24 -1.04 -10.89
CA ASN A 130 -5.52 -0.37 -11.03
C ASN A 130 -5.90 0.37 -9.74
N GLN A 131 -5.19 1.47 -9.50
CA GLN A 131 -5.27 2.23 -8.24
C GLN A 131 -5.75 3.66 -8.48
N THR A 132 -6.19 4.31 -7.39
CA THR A 132 -6.43 5.75 -7.32
C THR A 132 -5.70 6.34 -6.11
N LEU A 133 -5.15 7.53 -6.30
CA LEU A 133 -4.71 8.35 -5.18
C LEU A 133 -5.92 9.11 -4.62
N SER A 134 -6.15 9.04 -3.32
CA SER A 134 -7.01 9.97 -2.60
C SER A 134 -6.23 10.75 -1.56
N ILE A 135 -6.54 12.04 -1.47
CA ILE A 135 -5.92 12.99 -0.57
C ILE A 135 -7.00 13.49 0.38
N TYR A 136 -6.76 13.33 1.68
CA TYR A 136 -7.63 13.77 2.76
C TYR A 136 -6.91 14.91 3.52
N PRO A 137 -7.05 16.16 3.05
CA PRO A 137 -6.56 17.31 3.80
C PRO A 137 -7.43 17.57 5.03
N GLU A 138 -6.89 18.27 6.02
CA GLU A 138 -7.67 18.73 7.18
C GLU A 138 -8.83 19.66 6.77
N VAL A 139 -8.61 20.49 5.76
CA VAL A 139 -9.57 21.49 5.26
C VAL A 139 -9.71 21.36 3.74
N GLY A 140 -10.93 21.56 3.20
CA GLY A 140 -11.15 21.63 1.75
C GLY A 140 -11.69 20.37 1.07
N GLY A 141 -12.08 19.37 1.87
CA GLY A 141 -12.69 18.11 1.43
C GLY A 141 -11.69 17.16 0.77
N ALA A 142 -11.92 15.85 0.95
CA ALA A 142 -11.13 14.84 0.27
C ALA A 142 -11.31 14.90 -1.25
N PHE A 143 -10.28 14.56 -2.00
CA PHE A 143 -10.34 14.47 -3.46
C PHE A 143 -9.40 13.39 -3.99
N SER A 144 -9.66 12.92 -5.20
CA SER A 144 -8.94 11.79 -5.81
C SER A 144 -8.32 12.18 -7.15
N TYR A 145 -7.21 11.52 -7.49
CA TYR A 145 -6.52 11.61 -8.78
C TYR A 145 -6.10 10.21 -9.26
N PRO A 146 -6.12 9.93 -10.59
CA PRO A 146 -6.80 10.71 -11.63
C PRO A 146 -8.31 10.80 -11.35
N ALA A 147 -8.95 11.90 -11.74
CA ALA A 147 -10.40 12.02 -11.63
C ALA A 147 -11.05 11.05 -12.63
N THR A 148 -12.02 10.25 -12.18
CA THR A 148 -12.79 9.38 -13.08
C THR A 148 -13.49 10.25 -14.15
N PRO A 149 -13.46 9.86 -15.43
CA PRO A 149 -13.16 8.54 -15.98
C PRO A 149 -11.73 8.35 -16.52
N GLU A 150 -10.76 9.22 -16.22
CA GLU A 150 -9.40 9.05 -16.73
C GLU A 150 -8.79 7.71 -16.28
N LYS A 151 -8.52 6.84 -17.26
CA LYS A 151 -7.78 5.60 -17.07
C LYS A 151 -6.30 5.93 -17.07
N LYS A 152 -5.79 6.64 -16.04
CA LYS A 152 -4.35 6.73 -15.81
C LYS A 152 -3.94 5.71 -14.76
N ILE A 153 -2.83 5.03 -15.03
CA ILE A 153 -2.18 4.09 -14.12
C ILE A 153 -1.10 4.83 -13.35
N ILE A 154 -1.03 4.62 -12.04
CA ILE A 154 -0.02 5.23 -11.17
C ILE A 154 1.07 4.20 -10.91
N PHE A 155 2.28 4.46 -11.39
CA PHE A 155 3.45 3.58 -11.21
C PHE A 155 4.23 3.90 -9.95
N GLN A 156 4.35 5.18 -9.63
CA GLN A 156 5.04 5.66 -8.44
C GLN A 156 4.28 6.85 -7.89
N MET A 157 4.26 6.96 -6.57
CA MET A 157 3.71 8.08 -5.84
C MET A 157 4.70 8.52 -4.77
N ALA A 158 4.93 9.83 -4.68
CA ALA A 158 5.78 10.40 -3.66
C ALA A 158 5.20 11.74 -3.19
N PRO A 159 4.64 11.82 -1.98
CA PRO A 159 4.35 13.09 -1.35
C PRO A 159 5.63 13.86 -1.06
N SER A 160 5.63 15.16 -1.29
CA SER A 160 6.73 16.05 -0.95
C SER A 160 6.97 16.08 0.57
N PRO A 161 8.23 16.23 1.03
CA PRO A 161 8.57 16.40 2.45
C PRO A 161 7.90 17.56 3.18
N ASN A 162 7.34 18.53 2.45
CA ASN A 162 6.60 19.66 3.01
C ASN A 162 5.07 19.46 2.97
N GLY A 163 4.58 18.35 2.40
CA GLY A 163 3.16 17.97 2.36
C GLY A 163 2.28 18.77 1.40
N ASN A 164 2.84 19.68 0.61
CA ASN A 164 2.06 20.58 -0.26
C ASN A 164 1.91 20.04 -1.69
N LEU A 165 2.76 19.11 -2.08
CA LEU A 165 2.82 18.52 -3.41
C LEU A 165 2.82 16.99 -3.33
N VAL A 166 2.32 16.34 -4.38
CA VAL A 166 2.49 14.91 -4.64
C VAL A 166 3.02 14.74 -6.05
N ALA A 167 4.12 14.00 -6.19
CA ALA A 167 4.64 13.59 -7.49
C ALA A 167 4.10 12.20 -7.83
N LEU A 168 3.65 12.04 -9.06
CA LEU A 168 3.16 10.78 -9.60
C LEU A 168 3.85 10.49 -10.92
N ILE A 169 4.24 9.25 -11.11
CA ILE A 169 4.55 8.73 -12.45
C ILE A 169 3.30 8.04 -12.95
N THR A 170 2.72 8.57 -14.01
CA THR A 170 1.49 8.04 -14.62
C THR A 170 1.73 7.59 -16.05
N ALA A 171 0.89 6.66 -16.52
CA ALA A 171 0.85 6.26 -17.92
C ALA A 171 -0.59 5.97 -18.35
N ASN A 172 -0.82 6.02 -19.67
CA ASN A 172 -2.07 5.62 -20.27
C ASN A 172 -2.01 4.12 -20.64
N PRO A 173 -2.97 3.29 -20.19
CA PRO A 173 -3.07 1.91 -20.59
C PRO A 173 -3.54 1.83 -22.05
N THR A 174 -2.93 0.93 -22.82
CA THR A 174 -3.37 0.58 -24.17
C THR A 174 -4.46 -0.50 -24.11
N LYS A 175 -4.95 -0.95 -25.27
CA LYS A 175 -5.93 -2.04 -25.35
C LYS A 175 -5.31 -3.43 -25.14
N GLU A 176 -3.98 -3.53 -25.08
CA GLU A 176 -3.22 -4.78 -25.05
C GLU A 176 -2.48 -4.98 -23.72
N ASP A 177 -2.96 -4.34 -22.64
CA ASP A 177 -2.32 -4.32 -21.31
C ASP A 177 -0.89 -3.75 -21.31
N GLU A 178 -0.52 -3.00 -22.35
CA GLU A 178 0.71 -2.22 -22.39
C GLU A 178 0.49 -0.79 -21.89
N PHE A 179 1.57 -0.06 -21.64
CA PHE A 179 1.53 1.31 -21.15
C PHE A 179 2.28 2.23 -22.10
N THR A 180 1.64 3.32 -22.49
CA THR A 180 2.24 4.37 -23.34
C THR A 180 2.13 5.72 -22.65
N GLU A 181 2.88 6.71 -23.17
CA GLU A 181 2.75 8.11 -22.78
C GLU A 181 2.98 8.34 -21.28
N PHE A 182 4.13 7.89 -20.79
CA PHE A 182 4.51 8.16 -19.42
C PHE A 182 4.66 9.65 -19.19
N GLU A 183 4.19 10.11 -18.04
CA GLU A 183 4.29 11.50 -17.62
C GLU A 183 4.61 11.58 -16.13
N LEU A 184 5.30 12.67 -15.76
CA LEU A 184 5.37 13.13 -14.39
C LEU A 184 4.20 14.07 -14.14
N SER A 185 3.30 13.69 -13.23
CA SER A 185 2.23 14.56 -12.74
C SER A 185 2.61 15.11 -11.36
N ILE A 186 2.69 16.43 -11.22
CA ILE A 186 2.86 17.12 -9.94
C ILE A 186 1.52 17.72 -9.52
N LEU A 187 0.94 17.15 -8.46
CA LEU A 187 -0.35 17.55 -7.92
C LEU A 187 -0.15 18.48 -6.71
N GLN A 188 -0.80 19.65 -6.75
CA GLN A 188 -0.85 20.58 -5.62
C GLN A 188 -2.02 20.23 -4.69
N THR A 189 -1.75 20.04 -3.41
CA THR A 189 -2.77 19.56 -2.46
C THR A 189 -3.86 20.58 -2.16
N LYS A 190 -3.49 21.86 -2.09
CA LYS A 190 -4.40 22.96 -1.75
C LYS A 190 -5.32 23.36 -2.92
N ASP A 191 -4.71 23.64 -4.08
CA ASP A 191 -5.42 24.17 -5.25
C ASP A 191 -5.94 23.05 -6.17
N LYS A 192 -5.56 21.79 -5.92
CA LYS A 192 -5.91 20.62 -6.75
C LYS A 192 -5.43 20.74 -8.21
N LYS A 193 -4.48 21.64 -8.47
CA LYS A 193 -3.86 21.84 -9.78
C LYS A 193 -2.87 20.73 -10.07
N VAL A 194 -2.81 20.32 -11.33
CA VAL A 194 -1.88 19.32 -11.84
C VAL A 194 -0.98 19.96 -12.87
N GLN A 195 0.33 19.79 -12.71
CA GLN A 195 1.31 20.05 -13.76
C GLN A 195 1.76 18.71 -14.32
N SER A 196 1.66 18.53 -15.63
CA SER A 196 2.07 17.30 -16.31
C SER A 196 3.28 17.57 -17.20
N PHE A 197 4.28 16.69 -17.10
CA PHE A 197 5.49 16.74 -17.90
C PHE A 197 5.67 15.40 -18.62
N PRO A 198 5.68 15.36 -19.96
CA PRO A 198 5.87 14.10 -20.68
C PRO A 198 7.26 13.52 -20.41
N LEU A 199 7.34 12.21 -20.22
CA LEU A 199 8.57 11.46 -20.05
C LEU A 199 8.78 10.62 -21.31
N SER A 200 9.85 10.92 -22.05
CA SER A 200 10.12 10.32 -23.37
C SER A 200 10.35 8.81 -23.31
N PHE A 201 10.69 8.26 -22.15
CA PHE A 201 10.87 6.83 -21.94
C PHE A 201 10.82 6.52 -20.44
N TRP A 202 9.90 5.65 -20.04
CA TRP A 202 9.86 5.07 -18.69
C TRP A 202 9.55 3.59 -18.83
N THR A 203 10.32 2.75 -18.15
CA THR A 203 10.01 1.34 -18.01
C THR A 203 9.96 1.02 -16.52
N ALA A 204 9.14 0.06 -16.10
CA ALA A 204 9.00 -0.33 -14.70
C ALA A 204 10.23 -1.11 -14.16
N LEU A 205 11.44 -0.69 -14.56
CA LEU A 205 12.72 -1.25 -14.13
C LEU A 205 13.23 -0.51 -12.88
N PRO A 206 14.04 -1.16 -12.02
CA PRO A 206 14.58 -0.56 -10.80
C PRO A 206 15.53 0.63 -11.05
N LEU A 207 15.87 0.91 -12.30
CA LEU A 207 16.70 2.03 -12.71
C LEU A 207 15.91 3.36 -12.76
N TYR A 208 14.58 3.30 -12.76
CA TYR A 208 13.72 4.47 -12.76
C TYR A 208 13.24 4.78 -11.35
N GLY A 209 13.17 6.07 -11.03
CA GLY A 209 12.71 6.48 -9.71
C GLY A 209 12.55 7.98 -9.60
N ILE A 210 11.62 8.38 -8.74
CA ILE A 210 11.48 9.77 -8.31
C ILE A 210 11.92 9.93 -6.87
N ARG A 211 12.52 11.09 -6.56
CA ARG A 211 12.88 11.45 -5.19
C ARG A 211 12.79 12.95 -4.97
N TRP A 212 12.13 13.34 -3.89
CA TRP A 212 12.15 14.73 -3.43
C TRP A 212 13.47 15.11 -2.76
N ALA A 213 13.90 16.34 -2.98
CA ALA A 213 14.86 17.01 -2.10
C ALA A 213 14.28 17.17 -0.69
N GLU A 214 15.13 17.30 0.32
CA GLU A 214 14.68 17.38 1.73
C GLU A 214 13.75 18.56 2.02
N ASP A 215 13.92 19.67 1.29
CA ASP A 215 13.08 20.86 1.41
C ASP A 215 11.70 20.71 0.74
N GLY A 216 11.54 19.67 -0.11
CA GLY A 216 10.35 19.45 -0.92
C GLY A 216 10.13 20.46 -2.05
N ASN A 217 11.14 21.27 -2.39
CA ASN A 217 11.05 22.26 -3.47
C ASN A 217 11.53 21.72 -4.82
N LYS A 218 12.39 20.68 -4.80
CA LYS A 218 12.91 20.03 -5.99
C LYS A 218 12.51 18.56 -6.01
N LEU A 219 12.16 18.06 -7.18
CA LEU A 219 11.97 16.63 -7.42
C LEU A 219 13.00 16.16 -8.43
N TYR A 220 13.77 15.14 -8.08
CA TYR A 220 14.66 14.46 -8.99
C TYR A 220 13.94 13.28 -9.63
N VAL A 221 14.11 13.12 -10.94
CA VAL A 221 13.54 12.05 -11.75
C VAL A 221 14.71 11.34 -12.43
N ARG A 222 14.90 10.07 -12.08
CA ARG A 222 15.96 9.22 -12.62
C ARG A 222 15.42 8.41 -13.80
N THR A 223 16.15 8.48 -14.91
CA THR A 223 16.08 7.49 -15.99
C THR A 223 17.44 6.79 -16.11
N PRO A 224 17.58 5.72 -16.92
CA PRO A 224 18.84 5.00 -17.07
C PRO A 224 20.00 5.88 -17.53
N ASP A 225 19.73 6.87 -18.38
CA ASP A 225 20.78 7.62 -19.07
C ASP A 225 21.01 9.01 -18.48
N ARG A 226 20.04 9.56 -17.75
CA ARG A 226 20.07 10.95 -17.26
C ARG A 226 19.19 11.16 -16.04
N ILE A 227 19.41 12.31 -15.40
CA ILE A 227 18.60 12.73 -14.27
C ILE A 227 18.05 14.11 -14.56
N LEU A 228 16.73 14.20 -14.42
CA LEU A 228 15.99 15.44 -14.54
C LEU A 228 15.67 15.97 -13.14
N VAL A 229 15.55 17.28 -13.02
CA VAL A 229 15.10 17.97 -11.82
C VAL A 229 13.93 18.88 -12.17
N TRP A 230 12.84 18.74 -11.43
CA TRP A 230 11.76 19.69 -11.45
C TRP A 230 12.05 20.81 -10.45
N ASN A 231 11.98 22.06 -10.93
CA ASN A 231 12.35 23.26 -10.17
C ASN A 231 11.14 24.11 -9.72
N GLY A 232 9.91 23.60 -9.88
CA GLY A 232 8.67 24.33 -9.61
C GLY A 232 7.84 24.61 -10.86
N THR A 233 8.51 24.76 -12.01
CA THR A 233 7.88 25.20 -13.27
C THR A 233 8.21 24.31 -14.44
N GLU A 234 9.44 23.79 -14.50
CA GLU A 234 9.94 23.02 -15.62
C GLU A 234 10.74 21.82 -15.14
N LEU A 235 10.93 20.87 -16.05
CA LEU A 235 11.73 19.67 -15.86
C LEU A 235 13.00 19.81 -16.71
N VAL A 236 14.15 19.94 -16.07
CA VAL A 236 15.44 20.21 -16.72
C VAL A 236 16.49 19.18 -16.33
N GLU A 237 17.49 18.94 -17.19
CA GLU A 237 18.58 18.02 -16.86
C GLU A 237 19.48 18.60 -15.76
N THR A 238 19.93 17.74 -14.83
CA THR A 238 20.85 18.13 -13.76
C THR A 238 22.09 17.25 -13.70
N LYS A 239 23.22 17.86 -13.35
CA LYS A 239 24.49 17.17 -13.07
C LYS A 239 24.71 16.90 -11.58
N SER A 240 23.82 17.36 -10.71
CA SER A 240 23.90 17.14 -9.27
C SER A 240 22.57 16.58 -8.78
N PHE A 241 22.63 15.41 -8.14
CA PHE A 241 21.47 14.62 -7.76
C PHE A 241 21.77 13.74 -6.55
N PRO A 242 20.73 13.26 -5.83
CA PRO A 242 20.92 12.34 -4.71
C PRO A 242 21.52 11.01 -5.18
N ASP A 243 22.35 10.39 -4.34
CA ASP A 243 22.94 9.08 -4.58
C ASP A 243 21.96 7.91 -4.43
N CYS A 244 20.67 8.20 -4.32
CA CYS A 244 19.65 7.22 -4.04
C CYS A 244 18.24 7.69 -4.38
N PHE A 245 17.43 6.80 -4.97
CA PHE A 245 16.06 7.07 -5.40
C PHE A 245 15.02 6.09 -4.83
N THR A 246 15.45 5.02 -4.15
CA THR A 246 14.57 3.98 -3.61
C THR A 246 13.61 4.50 -2.54
N ILE A 247 14.03 5.53 -1.81
CA ILE A 247 13.21 6.24 -0.85
C ILE A 247 12.77 7.54 -1.54
N SER A 248 11.52 7.63 -1.97
CA SER A 248 11.06 8.80 -2.73
C SER A 248 10.77 10.02 -1.86
N THR A 249 10.54 9.84 -0.56
CA THR A 249 10.28 10.90 0.42
C THR A 249 10.82 10.54 1.80
N ASN A 250 10.97 11.50 2.71
CA ASN A 250 11.65 11.31 4.00
C ASN A 250 10.75 10.74 5.13
N PHE A 251 9.56 10.27 4.78
CA PHE A 251 8.57 9.64 5.65
C PHE A 251 7.86 8.50 4.92
N GLY A 252 7.05 7.73 5.65
CA GLY A 252 6.38 6.52 5.17
C GLY A 252 7.14 5.24 5.47
N LYS A 253 6.58 4.08 5.08
CA LYS A 253 7.08 2.72 5.38
C LYS A 253 8.60 2.54 5.21
N TRP A 254 9.19 3.19 4.21
CA TRP A 254 10.62 3.07 3.87
C TRP A 254 11.49 4.21 4.42
N ALA A 255 11.03 5.00 5.39
CA ALA A 255 11.85 6.05 6.01
C ALA A 255 12.73 5.54 7.17
N TYR A 256 12.41 4.37 7.71
CA TYR A 256 13.10 3.71 8.81
C TYR A 256 13.42 2.27 8.43
N GLU A 257 14.50 1.71 9.00
CA GLU A 257 14.93 0.32 8.76
C GLU A 257 13.85 -0.71 9.16
N SER A 258 13.07 -0.38 10.19
CA SER A 258 11.95 -1.19 10.66
C SER A 258 10.92 -0.32 11.38
N ALA A 259 9.70 -0.82 11.47
CA ALA A 259 8.65 -0.27 12.32
C ALA A 259 7.79 -1.44 12.82
N THR A 260 7.51 -1.47 14.12
CA THR A 260 6.72 -2.54 14.75
C THR A 260 5.68 -2.00 15.71
N LEU A 261 4.53 -2.67 15.77
CA LEU A 261 3.47 -2.35 16.72
C LEU A 261 3.68 -3.18 17.98
N THR A 262 3.66 -2.53 19.14
CA THR A 262 3.81 -3.17 20.44
C THR A 262 2.44 -3.56 21.02
N GLU A 263 2.42 -4.45 22.01
CA GLU A 263 1.18 -4.87 22.69
C GLU A 263 0.41 -3.71 23.32
N GLY A 264 1.09 -2.61 23.68
CA GLY A 264 0.47 -1.37 24.17
C GLY A 264 -0.04 -0.44 23.07
N GLY A 265 -0.02 -0.85 21.80
CA GLY A 265 -0.44 -0.04 20.66
C GLY A 265 0.55 1.07 20.25
N ASN A 266 1.67 1.22 20.96
CA ASN A 266 2.75 2.12 20.55
C ASN A 266 3.51 1.53 19.35
N VAL A 267 3.96 2.39 18.47
CA VAL A 267 4.83 2.06 17.34
C VAL A 267 6.28 2.29 17.74
N VAL A 268 7.13 1.26 17.60
CA VAL A 268 8.57 1.37 17.78
C VAL A 268 9.21 1.47 16.40
N LEU A 269 9.94 2.56 16.19
CA LEU A 269 10.69 2.79 14.95
C LEU A 269 12.14 2.34 15.13
N GLY A 270 12.67 1.67 14.12
CA GLY A 270 14.09 1.37 14.01
C GLY A 270 14.92 2.63 13.73
N LYS A 271 16.14 2.44 13.21
CA LYS A 271 16.99 3.56 12.84
C LYS A 271 16.42 4.27 11.60
N LYS A 272 16.44 5.61 11.63
CA LYS A 272 16.07 6.42 10.47
C LYS A 272 17.12 6.25 9.38
N LEU A 273 16.66 6.01 8.15
CA LEU A 273 17.57 5.87 7.01
C LEU A 273 18.26 7.21 6.71
N PRO A 274 19.56 7.18 6.35
CA PRO A 274 20.32 8.40 6.16
C PRO A 274 19.83 9.19 4.94
N THR A 275 19.98 10.51 5.00
CA THR A 275 19.75 11.37 3.85
C THR A 275 20.76 11.04 2.75
N PRO A 276 20.31 10.87 1.49
CA PRO A 276 21.18 10.71 0.33
C PRO A 276 22.14 11.87 0.14
N LYS A 277 23.37 11.54 -0.24
CA LYS A 277 24.40 12.52 -0.54
C LYS A 277 24.21 13.02 -1.97
N GLN A 278 24.58 14.28 -2.22
CA GLN A 278 24.63 14.78 -3.58
C GLN A 278 25.86 14.22 -4.28
N ILE A 279 25.65 13.70 -5.48
CA ILE A 279 26.68 13.14 -6.37
C ILE A 279 26.50 13.75 -7.76
N THR A 280 27.47 13.49 -8.65
CA THR A 280 27.45 13.99 -10.02
C THR A 280 27.60 12.91 -11.08
N ASN A 281 27.87 11.66 -10.68
CA ASN A 281 28.03 10.53 -11.59
C ASN A 281 26.91 9.51 -11.32
N ILE A 282 26.15 9.16 -12.37
CA ILE A 282 25.00 8.24 -12.29
C ILE A 282 25.39 6.83 -11.81
N ASP A 283 26.64 6.41 -12.07
CA ASP A 283 27.16 5.11 -11.65
C ASP A 283 27.37 5.02 -10.12
N GLN A 284 27.38 6.16 -9.43
CA GLN A 284 27.51 6.20 -7.97
C GLN A 284 26.16 6.05 -7.25
N ILE A 285 25.05 5.94 -7.99
CA ILE A 285 23.72 5.75 -7.40
C ILE A 285 23.62 4.35 -6.80
N LYS A 286 23.15 4.28 -5.56
CA LYS A 286 23.00 3.07 -4.77
C LYS A 286 21.53 2.77 -4.53
N LEU A 287 21.26 1.51 -4.21
CA LEU A 287 20.01 1.11 -3.58
C LEU A 287 20.12 1.40 -2.08
N CYS A 288 19.29 2.30 -1.55
CA CYS A 288 19.20 2.49 -0.10
C CYS A 288 18.16 1.53 0.47
N ARG A 289 18.65 0.46 1.10
CA ARG A 289 17.92 -0.32 2.08
C ARG A 289 18.91 -0.72 3.17
#